data_AF-A0A7V9GPZ8-F1
#
_entry.id   AF-A0A7V9GPZ8-F1
#
_cell.length_a   1.000
_cell.length_b   1.000
_cell.length_c   1.000
_cell.angle_alpha   90.00
_cell.angle_beta   90.00
_cell.angle_gamma   90.00
#
_symmetry.space_group_name_H-M   'P 1'
#
loop_
_entity.id
_entity.type
_entity.pdbx_description
1 polymer ?
#
loop_
_entity_poly.entity_id
_entity_poly.type
_entity_poly.pdbx_seq_one_letter_code
_entity_poly.pdbx_strand_id
1 'polypeptide(L)' 'DYFCQWLLESFSYKEQTIMLAPATGFYGTPGLGKNEVRLAYVLNLHSLNAAMDCLEKALEVYPGRTNLNVANIEMSA' A
#
# COMPACT_ATOMS: atom_id res chain seq x y z
N ASP A 1 5.38 7.05 0.50
CA ASP A 1 4.71 8.37 0.69
C ASP A 1 3.66 8.68 -0.36
N TYR A 2 4.03 8.90 -1.62
CA TYR A 2 3.08 9.31 -2.67
C TYR A 2 1.86 8.39 -2.86
N PHE A 3 2.04 7.06 -2.80
CA PHE A 3 0.91 6.13 -2.88
C PHE A 3 -0.10 6.34 -1.75
N CYS A 4 0.38 6.51 -0.51
CA CYS A 4 -0.49 6.74 0.65
C CYS A 4 -1.26 8.06 0.55
N GLN A 5 -0.63 9.10 0.01
CA GLN A 5 -1.31 10.38 -0.23
C GLN A 5 -2.37 10.24 -1.33
N TRP A 6 -2.00 9.63 -2.46
CA TRP A 6 -2.89 9.41 -3.59
C TRP A 6 -4.14 8.60 -3.22
N LEU A 7 -3.99 7.59 -2.35
CA LEU A 7 -5.12 6.83 -1.80
C LEU A 7 -6.20 7.73 -1.19
N LEU A 8 -5.80 8.77 -0.46
CA LEU A 8 -6.72 9.65 0.26
C LEU A 8 -7.26 10.80 -0.61
N GLU A 9 -6.47 11.28 -1.57
CA GLU A 9 -6.81 12.47 -2.36
C GLU A 9 -7.46 12.15 -3.71
N SER A 10 -7.20 10.97 -4.28
CA SER A 10 -7.48 10.70 -5.69
C SER A 10 -8.03 9.31 -5.99
N PHE A 11 -8.14 8.44 -4.99
CA PHE A 11 -8.66 7.10 -5.17
C PHE A 11 -9.91 6.87 -4.32
N SER A 12 -10.89 6.21 -4.94
CA SER A 12 -12.00 5.61 -4.23
C SER A 12 -12.46 4.34 -4.95
N TYR A 13 -12.88 3.37 -4.16
CA TYR A 13 -13.51 2.15 -4.64
C TYR A 13 -14.76 1.90 -3.82
N LYS A 14 -15.92 1.82 -4.49
CA LYS A 14 -17.24 1.73 -3.83
C LYS A 14 -17.45 2.82 -2.77
N GLU A 15 -17.06 4.05 -3.10
CA GLU A 15 -17.14 5.22 -2.20
C GLU A 15 -16.29 5.09 -0.92
N GLN A 16 -15.30 4.19 -0.91
CA GLN A 16 -14.40 3.93 0.21
C GLN A 16 -12.94 4.07 -0.22
N THR A 17 -12.06 4.35 0.73
CA THR A 17 -10.60 4.30 0.57
C THR A 17 -9.93 3.76 1.83
N ILE A 18 -8.63 3.50 1.76
CA ILE A 18 -7.80 3.00 2.86
C ILE A 18 -6.71 4.00 3.24
N MET A 19 -6.52 4.21 4.54
CA MET A 19 -5.41 4.98 5.08
C MET A 19 -4.28 4.05 5.48
N LEU A 20 -3.05 4.34 5.02
CA LEU A 20 -1.85 3.56 5.29
C LEU A 20 -0.77 4.43 5.94
N ALA A 21 0.02 3.84 6.82
CA ALA A 21 1.21 4.48 7.38
C ALA A 21 2.45 4.17 6.52
N PRO A 22 3.09 5.17 5.88
CA PRO A 22 4.34 4.96 5.15
C PRO A 22 5.47 4.46 6.07
N ALA A 23 6.25 3.47 5.61
CA ALA A 23 7.33 2.91 6.42
C ALA A 23 8.54 3.85 6.56
N THR A 24 8.70 4.81 5.64
CA THR A 24 9.79 5.80 5.63
C THR A 24 9.96 6.54 6.97
N GLY A 25 8.86 6.83 7.68
CA GLY A 25 8.88 7.47 9.00
C GLY A 25 9.36 6.59 10.15
N PHE A 26 9.55 5.28 9.94
CA PHE A 26 9.98 4.32 10.96
C PHE A 26 11.48 4.01 10.91
N TYR A 27 12.18 4.42 9.85
CA TYR A 27 13.61 4.20 9.70
C TYR A 27 14.39 5.48 10.00
N GLY A 28 15.40 5.38 10.87
CA GLY A 28 16.39 6.46 11.07
C GLY A 28 17.42 6.52 9.94
N THR A 29 17.62 5.41 9.20
CA THR A 29 18.55 5.32 8.09
C THR A 29 17.93 5.92 6.82
N PRO A 30 18.55 6.93 6.20
CA PRO A 30 18.05 7.53 4.97
C PRO A 30 17.92 6.50 3.84
N GLY A 31 16.78 6.51 3.15
CA GLY A 31 16.56 5.71 1.95
C GLY A 31 15.79 4.40 2.16
N LEU A 32 15.62 3.95 3.40
CA LEU A 32 14.84 2.74 3.71
C LEU A 32 13.32 3.02 3.75
N GLY A 33 12.52 1.96 3.62
CA GLY A 33 11.06 2.03 3.74
C GLY A 33 10.32 2.68 2.55
N LYS A 34 11.00 3.00 1.44
CA LYS A 34 10.41 3.75 0.31
C LYS A 34 9.23 3.05 -0.37
N ASN A 35 9.27 1.72 -0.43
CA ASN A 35 8.23 0.88 -1.05
C ASN A 35 7.53 -0.01 -0.02
N GLU A 36 7.55 0.38 1.24
CA GLU A 36 6.99 -0.38 2.35
C GLU A 36 5.94 0.46 3.08
N VAL A 37 4.93 -0.22 3.61
CA VAL A 37 3.85 0.37 4.42
C VAL A 37 3.58 -0.53 5.61
N ARG A 38 3.05 0.06 6.68
CA ARG A 38 2.63 -0.69 7.86
C ARG A 38 1.11 -0.79 7.94
N LEU A 39 0.62 -2.01 8.15
CA LEU A 39 -0.78 -2.31 8.43
C LEU A 39 -0.99 -2.59 9.92
N ALA A 40 -2.10 -2.10 10.46
CA ALA A 40 -2.52 -2.39 11.83
C ALA A 40 -3.84 -3.18 11.80
N TYR A 41 -3.84 -4.37 12.41
CA TYR A 41 -5.01 -5.23 12.51
C TYR A 41 -5.91 -4.79 13.67
N VAL A 42 -6.61 -3.68 13.48
CA VAL A 42 -7.48 -3.05 14.50
C VAL A 42 -8.96 -2.97 14.07
N LEU A 43 -9.31 -3.58 12.94
CA LEU A 43 -10.67 -3.61 12.40
C LEU A 43 -11.32 -4.97 12.65
N ASN A 44 -12.65 -4.99 12.62
CA ASN A 44 -13.40 -6.24 12.54
C ASN A 44 -13.15 -6.92 11.17
N LEU A 45 -13.47 -8.22 11.07
CA LEU A 45 -13.22 -9.01 9.86
C LEU A 45 -13.89 -8.46 8.60
N HIS A 46 -15.11 -7.94 8.71
CA HIS A 46 -15.83 -7.40 7.56
C HIS A 46 -15.13 -6.16 7.00
N SER A 47 -14.81 -5.19 7.86
CA SER A 47 -14.08 -3.98 7.47
C SER A 47 -12.66 -4.28 7.00
N LEU A 48 -11.99 -5.28 7.59
CA LEU A 48 -10.66 -5.70 7.14
C LEU A 48 -10.70 -6.28 5.72
N ASN A 49 -11.67 -7.16 5.43
CA ASN A 49 -11.82 -7.72 4.08
C ASN A 49 -12.11 -6.63 3.06
N ALA A 50 -13.04 -5.72 3.35
CA ALA A 50 -13.34 -4.60 2.46
C ALA A 50 -12.12 -3.68 2.23
N ALA A 51 -11.31 -3.44 3.27
CA ALA A 51 -10.07 -2.67 3.16
C ALA A 51 -9.03 -3.36 2.27
N MET A 52 -8.92 -4.69 2.35
CA MET A 52 -8.01 -5.46 1.50
C MET A 52 -8.48 -5.48 0.04
N ASP A 53 -9.79 -5.64 -0.22
CA ASP A 53 -10.36 -5.52 -1.57
C ASP A 53 -10.09 -4.12 -2.16
N CYS A 54 -10.28 -3.07 -1.34
CA CYS A 54 -10.01 -1.69 -1.72
C CYS A 54 -8.52 -1.49 -2.07
N LEU A 55 -7.62 -2.05 -1.27
CA LEU A 55 -6.17 -2.00 -1.50
C LEU A 55 -5.76 -2.75 -2.78
N GLU A 56 -6.32 -3.93 -3.04
CA GLU A 56 -6.09 -4.68 -4.28
C GLU A 56 -6.44 -3.81 -5.50
N LYS A 57 -7.63 -3.19 -5.50
CA LYS A 57 -8.08 -2.30 -6.58
C LYS A 57 -7.24 -1.04 -6.70
N ALA A 58 -6.75 -0.48 -5.60
CA ALA A 58 -5.83 0.63 -5.63
C ALA A 58 -4.51 0.27 -6.33
N LEU A 59 -3.94 -0.89 -5.98
CA LEU A 59 -2.68 -1.38 -6.56
C LEU A 59 -2.82 -1.71 -8.05
N GLU A 60 -4.01 -2.12 -8.52
CA GLU A 60 -4.26 -2.39 -9.92
C GLU A 60 -4.09 -1.16 -10.81
N VAL A 61 -4.61 -0.01 -10.36
CA VAL A 61 -4.75 1.21 -11.17
C VAL A 61 -3.79 2.34 -10.78
N TYR A 62 -2.98 2.17 -9.74
CA TYR A 62 -2.05 3.21 -9.30
C TYR A 62 -1.10 3.61 -10.46
N PRO A 63 -1.03 4.90 -10.83
CA PRO A 63 -0.20 5.33 -11.97
C PRO A 63 1.29 5.03 -11.81
N GLY A 64 1.77 4.97 -10.56
CA GLY A 64 3.15 4.60 -10.23
C GLY A 64 3.36 3.10 -10.01
N ARG A 65 2.42 2.23 -10.39
CA ARG A 65 2.54 0.78 -10.24
C ARG A 65 3.76 0.27 -11.01
N THR A 66 4.64 -0.42 -10.31
CA THR A 66 5.78 -1.12 -10.92
C THR A 66 5.40 -2.58 -11.15
N ASN A 67 5.50 -3.06 -12.38
CA ASN A 67 5.42 -4.49 -12.64
C ASN A 67 6.68 -5.14 -12.08
N LEU A 68 6.52 -5.91 -10.99
CA LEU A 68 7.60 -6.77 -10.51
C LEU A 68 7.83 -7.83 -11.58
N ASN A 69 9.00 -7.80 -12.21
CA ASN A 69 9.45 -8.88 -13.07
C ASN A 69 9.79 -10.05 -12.12
N VAL A 70 9.01 -11.13 -12.19
CA VAL A 70 9.04 -12.25 -11.22
C VAL A 70 10.45 -12.85 -11.07
N ALA A 71 11.29 -12.74 -12.10
CA ALA A 71 12.70 -13.15 -12.10
C ALA A 71 13.57 -12.51 -11.00
N ASN A 72 13.21 -11.33 -10.46
CA ASN A 72 14.00 -10.64 -9.44
C ASN A 72 13.68 -11.06 -7.99
N ILE A 73 12.58 -11.79 -7.77
CA ILE A 73 12.15 -12.21 -6.42
C ILE A 73 12.94 -13.44 -5.95
N GLU A 74 13.31 -14.34 -6.86
CA GLU A 74 14.07 -15.55 -6.52
C GLU A 74 15.54 -15.28 -6.15
N MET A 75 16.10 -14.12 -6.53
CA MET A 75 17.50 -13.77 -6.20
C MET A 75 17.66 -13.07 -4.84
N SER A 76 16.56 -12.72 -4.16
CA SER A 76 16.60 -12.00 -2.88
C SER A 76 16.11 -12.81 -1.67
N ALA A 77 15.81 -14.11 -1.87
CA ALA A 77 15.39 -15.04 -0.82
C ALA A 77 16.55 -15.92 -0.34
#